data_AF-A0A2A5VQD8-F1
#
_entry.id   AF-A0A2A5VQD8-F1
#
_cell.length_a   1.000
_cell.length_b   1.000
_cell.length_c   1.000
_cell.angle_alpha   90.00
_cell.angle_beta   90.00
_cell.angle_gamma   90.00
#
_symmetry.space_group_name_H-M   'P 1'
#
loop_
_entity.id
_entity.type
_entity.pdbx_description
1 polymer ?
#
loop_
_entity_poly.entity_id
_entity_poly.type
_entity_poly.pdbx_seq_one_letter_code
_entity_poly.pdbx_strand_id
1 'polypeptide(L)'
;MDSPEQALRDAHAAEVDGDLHLAESILRVASKQWRREPEFKMRHGKVLRSLGYEKKALKVYRSVLKAHPQRADAATAAAETASSLNKARLAELLWSRALSVGAPTDVATVGLCRAIWIRGRKEESWERAYSAFIQGGNSSRVLHDFLRECSPVIGTQVPEIDLLETGQLGDEYQSPTTRRELAIQPATFSADSVESMAGIQAKDLPSPSNDVITDLLDLDEREQQIDMSAMSQGPSVKASRTDIDIPDDLFDFD
;
A
#
# COMPACT_ATOMS: atom_id res chain seq x y z
N MET A 1 24.20 20.50 -23.75
CA MET A 1 23.05 19.74 -23.19
C MET A 1 22.19 19.38 -24.38
N ASP A 2 22.53 18.29 -25.04
CA ASP A 2 22.18 18.12 -26.46
C ASP A 2 20.96 17.22 -26.64
N SER A 3 20.50 16.55 -25.58
CA SER A 3 19.23 15.80 -25.55
C SER A 3 18.44 16.03 -24.25
N PRO A 4 17.09 16.04 -24.31
CA PRO A 4 16.24 16.20 -23.12
C PRO A 4 16.42 15.07 -22.12
N GLU A 5 16.61 13.83 -22.60
CA GLU A 5 16.85 12.67 -21.73
C GLU A 5 18.15 12.77 -20.94
N GLN A 6 19.22 13.29 -21.56
CA GLN A 6 20.49 13.46 -20.87
C GLN A 6 20.38 14.49 -19.75
N ALA A 7 19.66 15.60 -19.96
CA ALA A 7 19.39 16.56 -18.90
C ALA A 7 18.57 15.96 -17.74
N LEU A 8 17.66 15.03 -18.01
CA LEU A 8 16.92 14.31 -16.96
C LEU A 8 17.81 13.30 -16.22
N ARG A 9 18.70 12.60 -16.92
CA ARG A 9 19.66 11.67 -16.31
C ARG A 9 20.66 12.41 -15.43
N ASP A 10 21.22 13.52 -15.90
CA ASP A 10 22.16 14.33 -15.14
C ASP A 10 21.50 14.94 -13.89
N ALA A 11 20.25 15.39 -14.01
CA ALA A 11 19.48 15.86 -12.86
C ALA A 11 19.20 14.73 -11.85
N HIS A 12 18.88 13.52 -12.32
CA HIS A 12 18.65 12.36 -11.45
C HIS A 12 19.95 11.90 -10.77
N ALA A 13 21.08 11.90 -11.48
CA ALA A 13 22.37 11.60 -10.89
C ALA A 13 22.68 12.56 -9.73
N ALA A 14 22.49 13.86 -9.95
CA ALA A 14 22.66 14.88 -8.91
C ALA A 14 21.66 14.74 -7.74
N GLU A 15 20.44 14.27 -7.99
CA GLU A 15 19.47 13.95 -6.93
C GLU A 15 19.93 12.75 -6.08
N VAL A 16 20.48 11.70 -6.71
CA VAL A 16 21.01 10.51 -6.04
C VAL A 16 22.28 10.81 -5.26
N ASP A 17 23.15 11.65 -5.81
CA ASP A 17 24.39 12.09 -5.15
C ASP A 17 24.12 13.04 -3.97
N GLY A 18 22.88 13.55 -3.84
CA GLY A 18 22.46 14.45 -2.76
C GLY A 18 22.72 15.94 -3.05
N ASP A 19 23.30 16.27 -4.20
CA ASP A 19 23.58 17.63 -4.66
C ASP A 19 22.33 18.32 -5.23
N LEU A 20 21.35 18.56 -4.35
CA LEU A 20 20.06 19.15 -4.69
C LEU A 20 20.16 20.53 -5.36
N HIS A 21 21.21 21.31 -5.06
CA HIS A 21 21.45 22.60 -5.69
C HIS A 21 21.89 22.48 -7.15
N LEU A 22 22.72 21.48 -7.45
CA LEU A 22 23.17 21.20 -8.81
C LEU A 22 21.97 20.71 -9.63
N ALA A 23 21.19 19.77 -9.09
CA ALA A 23 19.95 19.29 -9.70
C ALA A 23 18.97 20.43 -10.02
N GLU A 24 18.78 21.37 -9.09
CA GLU A 24 17.92 22.55 -9.30
C GLU A 24 18.41 23.42 -10.46
N SER A 25 19.72 23.66 -10.54
CA SER A 25 20.31 24.47 -11.60
C SER A 25 20.13 23.84 -12.99
N ILE A 26 20.38 22.52 -13.11
CA ILE A 26 20.17 21.76 -14.35
C ILE A 26 18.70 21.82 -14.76
N LEU A 27 17.80 21.48 -13.84
CA LEU A 27 16.36 21.44 -14.11
C LEU A 27 15.81 22.84 -14.43
N ARG A 28 16.35 23.89 -13.83
CA ARG A 28 15.98 25.28 -14.13
C ARG A 28 16.37 25.63 -15.57
N VAL A 29 17.58 25.31 -16.01
CA VAL A 29 18.02 25.55 -17.41
C VAL A 29 17.21 24.70 -18.37
N ALA A 30 17.05 23.42 -18.07
CA ALA A 30 16.25 22.49 -18.86
C ALA A 30 14.79 22.96 -19.02
N SER A 31 14.15 23.43 -17.95
CA SER A 31 12.77 23.92 -18.00
C SER A 31 12.57 25.16 -18.89
N LYS A 32 13.62 25.95 -19.11
CA LYS A 32 13.61 27.11 -20.02
C LYS A 32 13.76 26.66 -21.47
N GLN A 33 14.64 25.69 -21.71
CA GLN A 33 14.90 25.14 -23.03
C GLN A 33 13.70 24.32 -23.54
N TRP A 34 13.14 23.45 -22.70
CA TRP A 34 12.02 22.57 -23.02
C TRP A 34 10.72 22.99 -22.34
N ARG A 35 10.22 24.20 -22.68
CA ARG A 35 9.02 24.77 -22.05
C ARG A 35 7.75 23.92 -22.23
N ARG A 36 7.71 23.12 -23.31
CA ARG A 36 6.59 22.25 -23.70
C ARG A 36 6.52 20.98 -22.87
N GLU A 37 7.62 20.53 -22.29
CA GLU A 37 7.65 19.30 -21.50
C GLU A 37 7.36 19.61 -20.02
N PRO A 38 6.22 19.16 -19.48
CA PRO A 38 5.87 19.41 -18.09
C PRO A 38 6.75 18.63 -17.10
N GLU A 39 7.47 17.60 -17.55
CA GLU A 39 8.27 16.72 -16.70
C GLU A 39 9.42 17.45 -16.00
N PHE A 40 10.16 18.28 -16.74
CA PHE A 40 11.22 19.11 -16.18
C PHE A 40 10.71 20.02 -15.07
N LYS A 41 9.53 20.63 -15.27
CA LYS A 41 8.90 21.48 -14.25
C LYS A 41 8.41 20.68 -13.06
N MET A 42 7.89 19.47 -13.28
CA MET A 42 7.46 18.57 -12.21
C MET A 42 8.64 18.15 -11.34
N ARG A 43 9.75 17.71 -11.94
CA ARG A 43 10.99 17.36 -11.21
C ARG A 43 11.60 18.57 -10.52
N HIS A 44 11.68 19.71 -11.20
CA HIS A 44 12.14 20.96 -10.59
C HIS A 44 11.31 21.33 -9.36
N GLY A 45 9.98 21.16 -9.41
CA GLY A 45 9.11 21.34 -8.25
C GLY A 45 9.43 20.38 -7.09
N LYS A 46 9.78 19.12 -7.40
CA LYS A 46 10.13 18.09 -6.39
C LYS A 46 11.44 18.45 -5.70
N VAL A 47 12.47 18.81 -6.47
CA VAL A 47 13.77 19.27 -5.94
C VAL A 47 13.62 20.55 -5.12
N LEU A 48 12.78 21.50 -5.56
CA LEU A 48 12.50 22.70 -4.76
C LEU A 48 11.82 22.36 -3.43
N ARG A 49 11.00 21.31 -3.37
CA ARG A 49 10.37 20.85 -2.13
C ARG A 49 11.39 20.17 -1.22
N SER A 50 12.28 19.32 -1.73
CA SER A 50 13.35 18.71 -0.92
C SER A 50 14.33 19.75 -0.37
N LEU A 51 14.58 20.84 -1.11
CA LEU A 51 15.33 22.01 -0.64
C LEU A 51 14.57 22.89 0.39
N GLY A 52 13.30 22.59 0.69
CA GLY A 52 12.47 23.40 1.60
C GLY A 52 11.87 24.68 0.99
N TYR A 53 12.04 24.92 -0.31
CA TYR A 53 11.48 26.07 -1.02
C TYR A 53 10.02 25.84 -1.47
N GLU A 54 9.14 25.47 -0.54
CA GLU A 54 7.76 25.06 -0.81
C GLU A 54 6.93 26.14 -1.54
N LYS A 55 7.13 27.42 -1.20
CA LYS A 55 6.44 28.54 -1.87
C LYS A 55 6.81 28.64 -3.36
N LYS A 56 8.06 28.33 -3.71
CA LYS A 56 8.52 28.33 -5.11
C LYS A 56 8.01 27.06 -5.82
N ALA A 57 8.10 25.90 -5.16
CA ALA A 57 7.57 24.65 -5.69
C ALA A 57 6.08 24.75 -6.05
N LEU A 58 5.25 25.32 -5.17
CA LEU A 58 3.82 25.54 -5.42
C LEU A 58 3.58 26.39 -6.69
N LYS A 59 4.37 27.45 -6.91
CA LYS A 59 4.25 28.28 -8.12
C LYS A 59 4.57 27.47 -9.38
N VAL A 60 5.61 26.64 -9.32
CA VAL A 60 6.00 25.76 -10.44
C VAL A 60 4.89 24.75 -10.74
N TYR A 61 4.38 24.02 -9.73
CA TYR A 61 3.30 23.05 -9.94
C TYR A 61 2.02 23.70 -10.46
N ARG A 62 1.65 24.88 -9.95
CA ARG A 62 0.50 25.64 -10.48
C ARG A 62 0.70 26.07 -11.92
N SER A 63 1.93 26.38 -12.34
CA SER A 63 2.22 26.70 -13.74
C SER A 63 2.05 25.46 -14.64
N VAL A 64 2.42 24.27 -14.14
CA VAL A 64 2.20 22.99 -14.84
C VAL A 64 0.71 22.70 -14.96
N LEU A 65 -0.06 22.84 -13.87
CA LEU A 65 -1.51 22.62 -13.86
C LEU A 65 -2.31 23.57 -14.76
N LYS A 66 -1.78 24.77 -15.03
CA LYS A 66 -2.37 25.71 -15.99
C LYS A 66 -2.12 25.26 -17.44
N ALA A 67 -0.94 24.72 -17.72
CA ALA A 67 -0.59 24.24 -19.06
C ALA A 67 -1.20 22.86 -19.36
N HIS A 68 -1.23 21.98 -18.37
CA HIS A 68 -1.70 20.60 -18.48
C HIS A 68 -2.70 20.31 -17.35
N PRO A 69 -3.98 20.65 -17.55
CA PRO A 69 -4.98 20.52 -16.50
C PRO A 69 -5.35 19.08 -16.15
N GLN A 70 -5.08 18.13 -17.05
CA GLN A 70 -5.39 16.70 -16.95
C GLN A 70 -4.32 15.88 -16.21
N ARG A 71 -3.24 16.49 -15.71
CA ARG A 71 -2.16 15.73 -15.05
C ARG A 71 -2.46 15.54 -13.56
N ALA A 72 -2.81 14.32 -13.17
CA ALA A 72 -3.08 13.95 -11.77
C ALA A 72 -1.87 14.21 -10.86
N ASP A 73 -0.66 13.80 -11.28
CA ASP A 73 0.58 13.98 -10.52
C ASP A 73 0.88 15.45 -10.15
N ALA A 74 0.52 16.36 -11.06
CA ALA A 74 0.71 17.79 -10.82
C ALA A 74 -0.29 18.33 -9.81
N ALA A 75 -1.51 17.77 -9.79
CA ALA A 75 -2.55 18.15 -8.85
C ALA A 75 -2.22 17.64 -7.44
N THR A 76 -1.81 16.38 -7.31
CA THR A 76 -1.39 15.79 -6.03
C THR A 76 -0.16 16.49 -5.46
N ALA A 77 0.90 16.68 -6.23
CA ALA A 77 2.10 17.38 -5.77
C ALA A 77 1.82 18.84 -5.38
N ALA A 78 0.94 19.53 -6.12
CA ALA A 78 0.50 20.87 -5.74
C ALA A 78 -0.33 20.87 -4.45
N ALA A 79 -1.18 19.86 -4.24
CA ALA A 79 -2.02 19.75 -3.06
C ALA A 79 -1.21 19.43 -1.80
N GLU A 80 -0.24 18.51 -1.90
CA GLU A 80 0.70 18.19 -0.83
C GLU A 80 1.53 19.40 -0.43
N THR A 81 2.09 20.14 -1.41
CA THR A 81 2.84 21.39 -1.12
C THR A 81 1.96 22.50 -0.57
N ALA A 82 0.67 22.55 -0.91
CA ALA A 82 -0.26 23.48 -0.29
C ALA A 82 -0.58 23.09 1.16
N SER A 83 -0.64 21.79 1.43
CA SER A 83 -0.90 21.23 2.75
C SER A 83 0.27 21.50 3.70
N SER A 84 1.52 21.31 3.25
CA SER A 84 2.71 21.62 4.06
C SER A 84 2.86 23.12 4.35
N LEU A 85 2.44 23.98 3.42
CA LEU A 85 2.34 25.43 3.64
C LEU A 85 1.16 25.86 4.54
N ASN A 86 0.41 24.93 5.14
CA ASN A 86 -0.79 25.17 5.95
C ASN A 86 -1.88 25.99 5.25
N LYS A 87 -1.94 25.93 3.91
CA LYS A 87 -2.98 26.62 3.12
C LYS A 87 -4.17 25.69 2.90
N ALA A 88 -4.87 25.33 3.97
CA ALA A 88 -5.93 24.32 3.97
C ALA A 88 -7.01 24.54 2.90
N ARG A 89 -7.48 25.78 2.71
CA ARG A 89 -8.49 26.11 1.68
C ARG A 89 -8.00 25.85 0.25
N LEU A 90 -6.72 26.12 -0.01
CA LEU A 90 -6.10 25.90 -1.32
C LEU A 90 -5.83 24.40 -1.52
N ALA A 91 -5.38 23.71 -0.47
CA ALA A 91 -5.18 22.27 -0.48
C ALA A 91 -6.48 21.52 -0.81
N GLU A 92 -7.61 21.88 -0.18
CA GLU A 92 -8.93 21.28 -0.46
C GLU A 92 -9.33 21.40 -1.93
N LEU A 93 -9.17 22.59 -2.53
CA LEU A 93 -9.43 22.83 -3.95
C LEU A 93 -8.53 22.02 -4.89
N LEU A 94 -7.27 21.77 -4.48
CA LEU A 94 -6.33 20.99 -5.29
C LEU A 94 -6.55 19.49 -5.14
N TRP A 95 -6.89 19.02 -3.94
CA TRP A 95 -7.23 17.62 -3.68
C TRP A 95 -8.53 17.22 -4.36
N SER A 96 -9.58 18.06 -4.31
CA SER A 96 -10.82 17.80 -5.05
C SER A 96 -10.58 17.77 -6.57
N ARG A 97 -9.71 18.66 -7.07
CA ARG A 97 -9.28 18.60 -8.46
C ARG A 97 -8.48 17.34 -8.78
N ALA A 98 -7.59 16.90 -7.88
CA ALA A 98 -6.83 15.66 -8.08
C ALA A 98 -7.77 14.45 -8.22
N LEU A 99 -8.81 14.37 -7.40
CA LEU A 99 -9.86 13.35 -7.52
C LEU A 99 -10.58 13.42 -8.88
N SER A 100 -10.95 14.62 -9.34
CA SER A 100 -11.62 14.75 -10.65
C SER A 100 -10.76 14.36 -11.85
N VAL A 101 -9.43 14.39 -11.69
CA VAL A 101 -8.47 14.07 -12.75
C VAL A 101 -8.08 12.58 -12.73
N GLY A 102 -8.52 11.82 -11.72
CA GLY A 102 -8.18 10.40 -11.58
C GLY A 102 -6.88 10.12 -10.82
N ALA A 103 -6.51 10.99 -9.88
CA ALA A 103 -5.48 10.65 -8.89
C ALA A 103 -5.92 9.43 -8.05
N PRO A 104 -4.98 8.69 -7.44
CA PRO A 104 -5.32 7.58 -6.54
C PRO A 104 -6.34 8.03 -5.49
N THR A 105 -7.49 7.37 -5.47
CA THR A 105 -8.67 7.74 -4.69
C THR A 105 -8.33 7.84 -3.21
N ASP A 106 -7.56 6.89 -2.68
CA ASP A 106 -7.27 6.79 -1.25
C ASP A 106 -6.39 7.95 -0.78
N VAL A 107 -5.27 8.19 -1.46
CA VAL A 107 -4.35 9.27 -1.11
C VAL A 107 -5.02 10.63 -1.26
N ALA A 108 -5.79 10.82 -2.34
CA ALA A 108 -6.44 12.10 -2.61
C ALA A 108 -7.62 12.38 -1.66
N THR A 109 -8.41 11.37 -1.28
CA THR A 109 -9.48 11.51 -0.28
C THR A 109 -8.91 11.78 1.11
N VAL A 110 -7.84 11.09 1.53
CA VAL A 110 -7.18 11.37 2.82
C VAL A 110 -6.59 12.77 2.84
N GLY A 111 -5.91 13.19 1.77
CA GLY A 111 -5.38 14.55 1.64
C GLY A 111 -6.48 15.62 1.72
N LEU A 112 -7.62 15.36 1.07
CA LEU A 112 -8.81 16.21 1.16
C LEU A 112 -9.36 16.28 2.59
N CYS A 113 -9.56 15.12 3.23
CA CYS A 113 -10.09 15.03 4.59
C CYS A 113 -9.16 15.74 5.58
N ARG A 114 -7.84 15.53 5.50
CA ARG A 114 -6.85 16.27 6.31
C ARG A 114 -6.94 17.78 6.12
N ALA A 115 -7.15 18.26 4.89
CA ALA A 115 -7.35 19.69 4.65
C ALA A 115 -8.66 20.23 5.29
N ILE A 116 -9.73 19.45 5.27
CA ILE A 116 -11.03 19.78 5.90
C ILE A 116 -10.90 19.74 7.43
N TRP A 117 -10.16 18.78 7.96
CA TRP A 117 -9.86 18.63 9.38
C TRP A 117 -9.13 19.85 9.94
N ILE A 118 -8.08 20.31 9.25
CA ILE A 118 -7.32 21.51 9.64
C ILE A 118 -8.22 22.77 9.63
N ARG A 119 -9.26 22.81 8.79
CA ARG A 119 -10.26 23.88 8.80
C ARG A 119 -11.24 23.82 9.98
N GLY A 120 -11.23 22.76 10.78
CA GLY A 120 -12.11 22.58 11.93
C GLY A 120 -13.46 21.92 11.65
N ARG A 121 -13.70 21.44 10.42
CA ARG A 121 -14.94 20.70 10.06
C ARG A 121 -14.70 19.20 10.24
N LYS A 122 -14.59 18.75 11.48
CA LYS A 122 -14.09 17.41 11.81
C LYS A 122 -15.09 16.33 11.43
N GLU A 123 -16.38 16.57 11.66
CA GLU A 123 -17.48 15.65 11.35
C GLU A 123 -17.57 15.41 9.83
N GLU A 124 -17.54 16.49 9.04
CA GLU A 124 -17.57 16.42 7.57
C GLU A 124 -16.36 15.68 7.00
N SER A 125 -15.18 15.84 7.64
CA SER A 125 -13.98 15.10 7.26
C SER A 125 -14.12 13.61 7.55
N TRP A 126 -14.69 13.26 8.69
CA TRP A 126 -14.89 11.87 9.09
C TRP A 126 -15.90 11.17 8.21
N GLU A 127 -17.08 11.75 8.00
CA GLU A 127 -18.13 11.16 7.17
C GLU A 127 -17.63 10.89 5.74
N ARG A 128 -16.86 11.83 5.17
CA ARG A 128 -16.27 11.62 3.84
C ARG A 128 -15.24 10.52 3.83
N ALA A 129 -14.30 10.50 4.78
CA ALA A 129 -13.30 9.43 4.88
C ALA A 129 -13.96 8.06 5.08
N TYR A 130 -14.96 8.00 5.96
CA TYR A 130 -15.75 6.80 6.25
C TYR A 130 -16.51 6.30 5.01
N SER A 131 -17.19 7.20 4.30
CA SER A 131 -17.90 6.85 3.05
C SER A 131 -16.95 6.35 1.96
N ALA A 132 -15.77 6.95 1.84
CA ALA A 132 -14.76 6.55 0.87
C ALA A 132 -14.14 5.19 1.23
N PHE A 133 -13.93 4.93 2.53
CA PHE A 133 -13.43 3.65 3.02
C PHE A 133 -14.40 2.50 2.70
N ILE A 134 -15.69 2.71 2.94
CA ILE A 134 -16.73 1.71 2.60
C ILE A 134 -16.83 1.51 1.09
N GLN A 135 -16.78 2.58 0.30
CA GLN A 135 -16.81 2.49 -1.16
C GLN A 135 -15.58 1.77 -1.73
N GLY A 136 -14.44 1.89 -1.07
CA GLY A 136 -13.20 1.21 -1.42
C GLY A 136 -13.08 -0.22 -0.88
N GLY A 137 -14.16 -0.83 -0.37
CA GLY A 137 -14.13 -2.23 0.08
C GLY A 137 -13.40 -2.46 1.40
N ASN A 138 -13.16 -1.42 2.20
CA ASN A 138 -12.44 -1.50 3.48
C ASN A 138 -10.98 -2.01 3.40
N SER A 139 -10.32 -1.92 2.24
CA SER A 139 -8.93 -2.36 2.05
C SER A 139 -7.89 -1.24 2.13
N SER A 140 -8.32 0.03 2.10
CA SER A 140 -7.41 1.17 2.05
C SER A 140 -6.81 1.53 3.42
N ARG A 141 -5.56 1.12 3.65
CA ARG A 141 -4.81 1.40 4.89
C ARG A 141 -4.68 2.88 5.20
N VAL A 142 -4.43 3.70 4.17
CA VAL A 142 -4.23 5.15 4.33
C VAL A 142 -5.48 5.81 4.91
N LEU A 143 -6.67 5.36 4.49
CA LEU A 143 -7.95 5.85 5.01
C LEU A 143 -8.20 5.32 6.43
N HIS A 144 -7.92 4.04 6.68
CA HIS A 144 -8.04 3.46 8.02
C HIS A 144 -7.14 4.15 9.05
N ASP A 145 -5.87 4.42 8.71
CA ASP A 145 -4.92 5.11 9.59
C ASP A 145 -5.44 6.52 9.93
N PHE A 146 -5.97 7.23 8.94
CA PHE A 146 -6.60 8.53 9.16
C PHE A 146 -7.84 8.44 10.07
N LEU A 147 -8.71 7.44 9.88
CA LEU A 147 -9.86 7.21 10.76
C LEU A 147 -9.41 6.87 12.19
N ARG A 148 -8.35 6.08 12.34
CA ARG A 148 -7.76 5.77 13.65
C ARG A 148 -7.22 7.01 14.36
N GLU A 149 -6.57 7.92 13.62
CA GLU A 149 -6.13 9.23 14.14
C GLU A 149 -7.32 10.10 14.57
N CYS A 150 -8.45 10.03 13.86
CA CYS A 150 -9.63 10.87 14.11
C CYS A 150 -10.59 10.31 15.18
N SER A 151 -10.60 9.00 15.40
CA SER A 151 -11.48 8.30 16.35
C SER A 151 -11.51 8.91 17.76
N PRO A 152 -10.39 9.24 18.42
CA PRO A 152 -10.43 9.81 19.77
C PRO A 152 -11.12 11.17 19.86
N VAL A 153 -11.23 11.89 18.75
CA VAL A 153 -11.81 13.23 18.73
C VAL A 153 -13.32 13.20 18.48
N ILE A 154 -13.80 12.19 17.74
CA ILE A 154 -15.21 12.07 17.36
C ILE A 154 -15.94 11.06 18.27
N GLY A 155 -15.20 10.15 18.91
CA GLY A 155 -15.75 9.14 19.82
C GLY A 155 -16.44 7.97 19.11
N THR A 156 -16.24 7.83 17.80
CA THR A 156 -16.82 6.79 16.96
C THR A 156 -15.83 5.66 16.70
N GLN A 157 -16.35 4.42 16.65
CA GLN A 157 -15.56 3.22 16.35
C GLN A 157 -15.12 3.24 14.88
N VAL A 158 -13.87 2.82 14.65
CA VAL A 158 -13.30 2.67 13.31
C VAL A 158 -13.69 1.29 12.76
N PRO A 159 -14.16 1.18 11.51
CA PRO A 159 -14.40 -0.11 10.87
C PRO A 159 -13.11 -0.93 10.78
N GLU A 160 -13.21 -2.24 10.98
CA GLU A 160 -12.07 -3.14 10.79
C GLU A 160 -11.64 -3.17 9.32
N ILE A 161 -10.33 -3.23 9.08
CA ILE A 161 -9.78 -3.45 7.75
C ILE A 161 -10.20 -4.84 7.29
N ASP A 162 -10.67 -4.96 6.05
CA ASP A 162 -10.84 -6.27 5.44
C ASP A 162 -9.46 -6.83 5.08
N LEU A 163 -8.88 -7.58 6.02
CA LEU A 163 -7.55 -8.15 5.91
C LEU A 163 -7.45 -9.18 4.77
N LEU A 164 -8.58 -9.73 4.31
CA LEU A 164 -8.65 -10.69 3.20
C LEU A 164 -8.30 -10.04 1.86
N GLU A 165 -8.69 -8.78 1.65
CA GLU A 165 -8.43 -8.07 0.38
C GLU A 165 -7.01 -7.47 0.32
N THR A 166 -6.39 -7.17 1.48
CA THR A 166 -5.04 -6.57 1.51
C THR A 166 -3.89 -7.56 1.28
N GLY A 167 -4.18 -8.86 1.12
CA GLY A 167 -3.20 -9.90 0.75
C GLY A 167 -2.06 -10.11 1.76
N GLN A 168 -2.14 -9.46 2.93
CA GLN A 168 -1.22 -9.61 4.03
C GLN A 168 -2.04 -10.16 5.18
N LEU A 169 -2.09 -11.48 5.30
CA LEU A 169 -2.24 -12.11 6.60
C LEU A 169 -1.08 -11.56 7.43
N GLY A 170 -1.34 -10.55 8.26
CA GLY A 170 -0.34 -10.12 9.21
C GLY A 170 0.05 -11.33 10.06
N ASP A 171 1.34 -11.47 10.34
CA ASP A 171 1.82 -12.33 11.44
C ASP A 171 1.18 -11.95 12.80
N GLU A 172 0.42 -10.86 12.84
CA GLU A 172 -0.45 -10.44 13.94
C GLU A 172 -1.80 -11.18 14.03
N TYR A 173 -2.08 -12.16 13.16
CA TYR A 173 -2.96 -13.27 13.53
C TYR A 173 -2.20 -14.29 14.42
N GLN A 174 -1.54 -13.80 15.48
CA GLN A 174 -1.71 -14.49 16.75
C GLN A 174 -3.18 -14.33 17.09
N SER A 175 -3.98 -15.25 16.57
CA SER A 175 -5.32 -15.53 17.05
C SER A 175 -5.35 -15.23 18.55
N PRO A 176 -6.20 -14.32 19.05
CA PRO A 176 -6.42 -14.29 20.49
C PRO A 176 -6.78 -15.73 20.82
N THR A 177 -6.03 -16.30 21.74
CA THR A 177 -6.14 -17.66 22.27
C THR A 177 -7.52 -17.86 22.90
N THR A 178 -8.57 -17.82 22.07
CA THR A 178 -9.93 -18.27 22.29
C THR A 178 -10.21 -19.52 21.46
N ARG A 179 -9.21 -20.02 20.72
CA ARG A 179 -9.01 -21.46 20.68
C ARG A 179 -8.46 -21.81 22.05
N ARG A 180 -9.36 -22.09 23.00
CA ARG A 180 -9.06 -22.87 24.21
C ARG A 180 -8.06 -23.91 23.74
N GLU A 181 -6.82 -23.78 24.19
CA GLU A 181 -5.93 -24.91 24.22
C GLU A 181 -6.74 -25.97 24.93
N LEU A 182 -7.25 -26.93 24.16
CA LEU A 182 -7.73 -28.19 24.65
C LEU A 182 -6.47 -28.96 25.05
N ALA A 183 -5.63 -28.35 25.89
CA ALA A 183 -4.74 -29.05 26.76
C ALA A 183 -5.70 -29.79 27.69
N ILE A 184 -6.01 -31.03 27.29
CA ILE A 184 -6.74 -31.99 28.11
C ILE A 184 -5.87 -32.15 29.35
N GLN A 185 -6.11 -31.33 30.36
CA GLN A 185 -5.53 -31.55 31.67
C GLN A 185 -6.08 -32.89 32.14
N PRO A 186 -5.22 -33.82 32.61
CA PRO A 186 -5.69 -35.10 33.12
C PRO A 186 -6.72 -34.81 34.21
N ALA A 187 -7.87 -35.48 34.15
CA ALA A 187 -8.97 -35.25 35.08
C ALA A 187 -8.50 -35.47 36.53
N THR A 188 -8.31 -34.40 37.28
CA THR A 188 -8.02 -34.46 38.71
C THR A 188 -9.34 -34.36 39.47
N PHE A 189 -9.82 -35.47 40.00
CA PHE A 189 -11.01 -35.48 40.86
C PHE A 189 -10.65 -35.06 42.28
N SER A 190 -11.45 -34.19 42.90
CA SER A 190 -11.32 -33.86 44.31
C SER A 190 -11.85 -35.00 45.19
N ALA A 191 -11.35 -35.12 46.42
CA ALA A 191 -11.69 -36.24 47.31
C ALA A 191 -13.20 -36.34 47.66
N ASP A 192 -13.92 -35.21 47.59
CA ASP A 192 -15.36 -35.10 47.80
C ASP A 192 -16.20 -35.14 46.51
N SER A 193 -15.58 -35.48 45.37
CA SER A 193 -16.28 -35.54 44.08
C SER A 193 -17.11 -36.83 43.96
N VAL A 194 -18.22 -36.76 43.23
CA VAL A 194 -19.18 -37.87 43.06
C VAL A 194 -18.53 -39.10 42.43
N GLU A 195 -17.49 -38.89 41.62
CA GLU A 195 -16.68 -39.90 40.94
C GLU A 195 -15.81 -40.70 41.92
N SER A 196 -15.32 -40.06 42.99
CA SER A 196 -14.61 -40.72 44.10
C SER A 196 -15.55 -41.64 44.89
N MET A 197 -16.78 -41.19 45.15
CA MET A 197 -17.83 -42.02 45.77
C MET A 197 -18.24 -43.22 44.91
N ALA A 198 -18.13 -43.11 43.59
CA ALA A 198 -18.39 -44.19 42.64
C ALA A 198 -17.19 -45.15 42.45
N GLY A 199 -16.06 -44.88 43.10
CA GLY A 199 -14.84 -45.71 43.04
C GLY A 199 -14.03 -45.57 41.74
N ILE A 200 -14.29 -44.55 40.92
CA ILE A 200 -13.61 -44.33 39.64
C ILE A 200 -12.31 -43.58 39.88
N GLN A 201 -11.16 -44.19 39.57
CA GLN A 201 -9.86 -43.52 39.67
C GLN A 201 -9.45 -42.92 38.32
N ALA A 202 -8.69 -41.82 38.34
CA ALA A 202 -8.21 -41.14 37.14
C ALA A 202 -7.35 -42.03 36.19
N LYS A 203 -6.92 -43.21 36.66
CA LYS A 203 -6.20 -44.21 35.86
C LYS A 203 -7.12 -45.10 35.02
N ASP A 204 -8.42 -45.17 35.34
CA ASP A 204 -9.39 -46.02 34.67
C ASP A 204 -10.05 -45.33 33.46
N LEU A 205 -9.72 -44.07 33.21
CA LEU A 205 -10.15 -43.32 32.03
C LEU A 205 -9.07 -43.43 30.94
N PRO A 206 -9.28 -44.23 29.88
CA PRO A 206 -8.33 -44.29 28.78
C PRO A 206 -8.36 -42.98 28.00
N SER A 207 -7.35 -42.13 28.19
CA SER A 207 -7.01 -41.12 27.20
C SER A 207 -6.34 -41.82 26.02
N PRO A 208 -6.85 -41.75 24.78
CA PRO A 208 -6.09 -42.24 23.63
C PRO A 208 -4.79 -41.46 23.54
N SER A 209 -3.66 -42.15 23.46
CA SER A 209 -2.36 -41.54 23.22
C SER A 209 -2.38 -40.82 21.86
N ASN A 210 -1.76 -39.63 21.79
CA ASN A 210 -1.66 -38.83 20.57
C ASN A 210 -1.11 -39.61 19.37
N ASP A 211 -0.34 -40.67 19.61
CA ASP A 211 0.25 -41.55 18.60
C ASP A 211 -0.80 -42.21 17.68
N VAL A 212 -2.02 -42.47 18.16
CA VAL A 212 -3.10 -43.05 17.32
C VAL A 212 -3.74 -41.99 16.43
N ILE A 213 -3.72 -40.73 16.85
CA ILE A 213 -4.29 -39.61 16.10
C ILE A 213 -3.35 -39.21 14.96
N THR A 214 -2.03 -39.32 15.16
CA THR A 214 -1.02 -39.06 14.12
C THR A 214 -1.05 -40.09 12.99
N ASP A 215 -1.24 -41.38 13.31
CA ASP A 215 -1.36 -42.46 12.31
C ASP A 215 -2.64 -42.36 11.46
N LEU A 216 -3.71 -41.76 12.00
CA LEU A 216 -4.99 -41.61 11.31
C LEU A 216 -5.06 -40.36 10.42
N LEU A 217 -4.17 -39.40 10.64
CA LEU A 217 -4.10 -38.13 9.90
C LEU A 217 -3.00 -38.09 8.85
N ASP A 218 -2.17 -39.14 8.73
CA ASP A 218 -1.14 -39.32 7.69
C ASP A 218 -0.27 -38.05 7.50
N LEU A 219 0.06 -37.39 8.61
CA LEU A 219 0.91 -36.19 8.67
C LEU A 219 2.39 -36.57 8.79
N ASP A 220 2.83 -37.58 8.05
CA ASP A 220 4.25 -37.81 7.81
C ASP A 220 4.73 -36.80 6.77
N GLU A 221 5.35 -35.72 7.26
CA GLU A 221 6.18 -34.81 6.49
C GLU A 221 7.31 -35.59 5.81
N ARG A 222 7.03 -36.15 4.63
CA ARG A 222 8.09 -36.49 3.67
C ARG A 222 8.64 -35.18 3.13
N GLU A 223 9.61 -34.61 3.83
CA GLU A 223 10.58 -33.69 3.24
C GLU A 223 11.25 -34.42 2.05
N GLN A 224 10.66 -34.29 0.87
CA GLN A 224 11.33 -34.63 -0.38
C GLN A 224 12.47 -33.61 -0.53
N GLN A 225 13.67 -33.99 -0.08
CA GLN A 225 14.91 -33.36 -0.50
C GLN A 225 14.99 -33.45 -2.03
N ILE A 226 14.56 -32.39 -2.71
CA ILE A 226 14.79 -32.22 -4.14
C ILE A 226 16.26 -31.86 -4.30
N ASP A 227 17.05 -32.83 -4.75
CA ASP A 227 18.48 -32.68 -5.00
C ASP A 227 18.70 -31.83 -6.27
N MET A 228 18.90 -30.52 -6.11
CA MET A 228 19.00 -29.53 -7.19
C MET A 228 20.33 -29.56 -7.97
N SER A 229 21.13 -30.60 -7.78
CA SER A 229 22.50 -30.73 -8.29
C SER A 229 22.59 -31.07 -9.80
N ALA A 230 21.47 -31.24 -10.50
CA ALA A 230 21.43 -31.59 -11.93
C ALA A 230 20.91 -30.47 -12.86
N MET A 231 20.56 -29.28 -12.35
CA MET A 231 19.98 -28.19 -13.15
C MET A 231 21.02 -27.29 -13.87
N SER A 232 22.33 -27.58 -13.79
CA SER A 232 23.38 -26.73 -14.38
C SER A 232 23.96 -27.22 -15.71
N GLN A 233 23.30 -28.14 -16.42
CA GLN A 233 23.69 -28.53 -17.78
C GLN A 233 22.50 -28.45 -18.74
N GLY A 234 22.13 -27.23 -19.12
CA GLY A 234 21.30 -27.00 -20.30
C GLY A 234 22.15 -27.10 -21.58
N PRO A 235 21.73 -27.86 -22.60
CA PRO A 235 22.37 -27.79 -23.92
C PRO A 235 22.06 -26.44 -24.58
N SER A 236 23.10 -25.80 -25.11
CA SER A 236 22.98 -24.57 -25.88
C SER A 236 22.21 -24.82 -27.18
N VAL A 237 20.96 -24.37 -27.27
CA VAL A 237 20.21 -24.34 -28.53
C VAL A 237 20.19 -22.92 -29.06
N LYS A 238 20.90 -22.74 -30.17
CA LYS A 238 20.94 -21.51 -30.98
C LYS A 238 19.53 -21.20 -31.49
N ALA A 239 19.06 -19.98 -31.24
CA ALA A 239 17.84 -19.47 -31.84
C ALA A 239 18.06 -19.21 -33.34
N SER A 240 17.54 -20.09 -34.20
CA SER A 240 17.26 -19.79 -35.60
C SER A 240 15.83 -19.27 -35.71
N ARG A 241 15.67 -18.03 -36.17
CA ARG A 241 14.40 -17.47 -36.65
C ARG A 241 13.93 -18.27 -37.86
N THR A 242 12.75 -18.87 -37.77
CA THR A 242 11.91 -19.22 -38.92
C THR A 242 10.44 -19.10 -38.53
N ASP A 243 9.77 -18.19 -39.22
CA ASP A 243 8.35 -18.00 -39.49
C ASP A 243 7.37 -19.01 -38.87
N ILE A 244 6.45 -18.47 -38.06
CA ILE A 244 5.20 -19.13 -37.67
C ILE A 244 4.10 -18.37 -38.41
N ASP A 245 3.54 -18.99 -39.45
CA ASP A 245 2.34 -18.51 -40.14
C ASP A 245 1.13 -18.67 -39.22
N ILE A 246 0.52 -17.54 -38.87
CA ILE A 246 -0.77 -17.50 -38.15
C ILE A 246 -1.87 -17.60 -39.23
N PRO A 247 -2.79 -18.57 -39.16
CA PRO A 247 -3.89 -18.68 -40.11
C PRO A 247 -4.90 -17.53 -39.93
N ASP A 248 -5.30 -16.91 -41.04
CA ASP A 248 -6.12 -15.69 -41.14
C ASP A 248 -7.60 -15.82 -40.71
N ASP A 249 -8.06 -16.99 -40.23
CA ASP A 249 -9.48 -17.25 -39.93
C ASP A 249 -9.92 -16.85 -38.50
N LEU A 250 -9.18 -15.97 -37.81
CA LEU A 250 -9.48 -15.58 -36.42
C LEU A 250 -10.06 -14.17 -36.24
N PHE A 251 -10.43 -13.49 -37.34
CA PHE A 251 -10.86 -12.08 -37.31
C PHE A 251 -12.25 -11.77 -37.88
N ASP A 252 -13.16 -12.75 -38.00
CA ASP A 252 -14.57 -12.48 -38.28
C ASP A 252 -15.45 -12.92 -37.09
N PHE A 253 -15.78 -11.95 -36.23
CA PHE A 253 -16.93 -12.01 -35.34
C PHE A 253 -17.92 -10.91 -35.76
N ASP A 254 -19.05 -11.34 -36.33
CA ASP A 254 -20.29 -10.55 -36.50
C ASP A 254 -20.86 -10.09 -35.14
#